data_AF-A0A258EE29-F1
#
_entry.id   AF-A0A258EE29-F1
#
_cell.length_a   1.000
_cell.length_b   1.000
_cell.length_c   1.000
_cell.angle_alpha   90.00
_cell.angle_beta   90.00
_cell.angle_gamma   90.00
#
_symmetry.space_group_name_H-M   'P 1'
#
loop_
_entity.id
_entity.type
_entity.pdbx_description
1 polymer ?
#
loop_
_entity_poly.entity_id
_entity_poly.type
_entity_poly.pdbx_seq_one_letter_code
_entity_poly.pdbx_strand_id
1 'polypeptide(L)'
;MIRNKRGFRFSASWILGMFLMLCIGFSWFVFLWVQDRQFLDYFVFRHTIERFATDTFSRSQPFWYYWAILLAGAFPWFFLLLRAWKEAWKKPATPLAYTWIWVMIPVLFFSLSASKLVLYILPVIPGLAIGAIWVWDNLSQNQQRTWEKAQLGFHLLLLSTFLVLPFVEDRLILNGKFWFIWVITTTFLITIFFSGIRLKDRPVISAFTFTMGLLVMSTYFFSQNPGMTNDTRRVAEW
;
A
#
# COMPACT_ATOMS: atom_id res chain seq x y z
N MET A 1 -21.79 17.18 27.80
CA MET A 1 -21.32 16.34 26.68
C MET A 1 -22.53 15.67 26.04
N ILE A 2 -23.14 16.28 25.03
CA ILE A 2 -24.37 15.77 24.41
C ILE A 2 -23.99 14.57 23.54
N ARG A 3 -24.19 13.36 24.06
CA ARG A 3 -24.10 12.11 23.29
C ARG A 3 -25.30 12.10 22.35
N ASN A 4 -25.14 12.71 21.18
CA ASN A 4 -26.18 12.78 20.15
C ASN A 4 -26.41 11.35 19.63
N LYS A 5 -27.30 10.61 20.29
CA LYS A 5 -27.81 9.32 19.82
C LYS A 5 -28.76 9.58 18.64
N ARG A 6 -28.24 10.11 17.53
CA ARG A 6 -28.95 9.97 16.26
C ARG A 6 -28.85 8.49 15.90
N GLY A 7 -29.89 7.73 16.23
CA GLY A 7 -30.05 6.38 15.71
C GLY A 7 -29.91 6.45 14.19
N PHE A 8 -29.27 5.43 13.60
CA PHE A 8 -29.18 5.32 12.15
C PHE A 8 -30.60 5.34 11.57
N ARG A 9 -30.96 6.40 10.85
CA ARG A 9 -32.26 6.51 10.16
C ARG A 9 -31.99 6.31 8.68
N PHE A 10 -32.54 5.23 8.13
CA PHE A 10 -32.62 5.04 6.68
C PHE A 10 -33.41 6.21 6.10
N SER A 11 -32.71 7.18 5.50
CA SER A 11 -33.32 8.29 4.79
C SER A 11 -33.60 7.90 3.35
N ALA A 12 -34.45 8.67 2.66
CA ALA A 12 -34.67 8.51 1.22
C ALA A 12 -33.36 8.56 0.42
N SER A 13 -32.37 9.32 0.87
CA SER A 13 -31.03 9.38 0.27
C SER A 13 -30.24 8.07 0.39
N TRP A 14 -30.41 7.30 1.47
CA TRP A 14 -29.81 5.95 1.57
C TRP A 14 -30.42 4.99 0.55
N ILE A 15 -31.75 5.02 0.40
CA ILE A 15 -32.47 4.18 -0.56
C ILE A 15 -32.07 4.55 -1.99
N LEU A 16 -32.05 5.84 -2.31
CA LEU A 16 -31.61 6.33 -3.61
C LEU A 16 -30.15 5.95 -3.89
N GLY A 17 -29.26 6.08 -2.91
CA GLY A 17 -27.86 5.68 -3.04
C GLY A 17 -27.70 4.19 -3.31
N MET A 18 -28.41 3.33 -2.57
CA MET A 18 -28.41 1.88 -2.82
C MET A 18 -28.98 1.54 -4.20
N PHE A 19 -30.09 2.19 -4.59
CA PHE A 19 -30.68 2.01 -5.92
C PHE A 19 -29.70 2.38 -7.03
N LEU A 20 -29.07 3.55 -6.95
CA LEU A 20 -28.07 3.99 -7.92
C LEU A 20 -26.86 3.04 -7.96
N MET A 21 -26.35 2.64 -6.80
CA MET A 21 -25.24 1.68 -6.70
C MET A 21 -25.59 0.36 -7.38
N LEU A 22 -26.79 -0.18 -7.14
CA LEU A 22 -27.23 -1.43 -7.74
C LEU A 22 -27.48 -1.27 -9.24
N CYS A 23 -28.24 -0.28 -9.67
CA CYS A 23 -28.55 -0.06 -11.08
C CYS A 23 -27.29 0.18 -11.92
N ILE A 24 -26.40 1.06 -11.46
CA ILE A 24 -25.16 1.36 -12.17
C ILE A 24 -24.22 0.16 -12.06
N GLY A 25 -23.95 -0.32 -10.84
CA GLY A 25 -22.98 -1.37 -10.55
C GLY A 25 -23.33 -2.71 -11.17
N PHE A 26 -24.60 -3.12 -11.18
CA PHE A 26 -25.03 -4.41 -11.73
C PHE A 26 -25.35 -4.36 -13.23
N SER A 27 -25.63 -3.20 -13.82
CA SER A 27 -26.08 -3.11 -15.23
C SER A 27 -25.21 -3.93 -16.19
N TRP A 28 -23.88 -3.79 -16.08
CA TRP A 28 -22.93 -4.52 -16.92
C TRP A 28 -22.88 -6.01 -16.63
N PHE A 29 -22.91 -6.42 -15.35
CA PHE A 29 -22.91 -7.84 -14.97
C PHE A 29 -24.20 -8.54 -15.40
N VAL A 30 -25.34 -7.85 -15.32
CA VAL A 30 -26.62 -8.35 -15.84
C VAL A 30 -26.56 -8.50 -17.35
N PHE A 31 -26.03 -7.51 -18.07
CA PHE A 31 -25.83 -7.61 -19.51
C PHE A 31 -24.96 -8.81 -19.88
N LEU A 32 -23.79 -8.99 -19.24
CA LEU A 32 -22.91 -10.13 -19.48
C LEU A 32 -23.59 -11.46 -19.20
N TRP A 33 -24.36 -11.56 -18.10
CA TRP A 33 -25.10 -12.77 -17.77
C TRP A 33 -26.22 -13.09 -18.77
N VAL A 34 -26.88 -12.07 -19.33
CA VAL A 34 -27.88 -12.27 -20.38
C VAL A 34 -27.23 -12.78 -21.67
N GLN A 35 -26.01 -12.33 -21.99
CA GLN A 35 -25.25 -12.80 -23.16
C GLN A 35 -24.72 -14.23 -22.95
N ASP A 36 -24.22 -14.54 -21.75
CA ASP A 36 -23.72 -15.87 -21.41
C ASP A 36 -24.09 -16.23 -19.97
N ARG A 37 -24.93 -17.27 -19.82
CA ARG A 37 -25.37 -17.76 -18.51
C ARG A 37 -24.22 -18.38 -17.70
N GLN A 38 -23.16 -18.87 -18.36
CA GLN A 38 -21.97 -19.43 -17.69
C GLN A 38 -21.14 -18.35 -16.98
N PHE A 39 -21.36 -17.07 -17.30
CA PHE A 39 -20.66 -15.95 -16.68
C PHE A 39 -20.73 -15.96 -15.15
N LEU A 40 -21.86 -16.36 -14.56
CA LEU A 40 -21.98 -16.41 -13.09
C LEU A 40 -21.09 -17.49 -12.46
N ASP A 41 -21.03 -18.69 -13.06
CA ASP A 41 -20.12 -19.77 -12.64
C ASP A 41 -18.67 -19.27 -12.68
N TYR A 42 -18.30 -18.69 -13.82
CA TYR A 42 -16.95 -18.17 -14.04
C TYR A 42 -16.59 -17.03 -13.08
N PHE A 43 -17.39 -15.97 -13.00
CA PHE A 43 -17.06 -14.76 -12.26
C PHE A 43 -17.22 -14.92 -10.75
N VAL A 44 -18.37 -15.44 -10.30
CA VAL A 44 -18.69 -15.53 -8.86
C VAL A 44 -18.01 -16.73 -8.23
N PHE A 45 -18.17 -17.92 -8.81
CA PHE A 45 -17.66 -19.14 -8.17
C PHE A 45 -16.15 -19.28 -8.42
N ARG A 46 -15.72 -19.42 -9.68
CA ARG A 46 -14.31 -19.70 -9.99
C ARG A 46 -13.37 -18.53 -9.68
N HIS A 47 -13.71 -17.33 -10.14
CA HIS A 47 -12.80 -16.18 -10.02
C HIS A 47 -12.88 -15.42 -8.69
N THR A 48 -13.96 -15.59 -7.91
CA THR A 48 -14.12 -14.91 -6.62
C THR A 48 -14.02 -15.89 -5.46
N ILE A 49 -14.91 -16.88 -5.39
CA ILE A 49 -14.96 -17.82 -4.25
C ILE A 49 -13.76 -18.77 -4.27
N GLU A 50 -13.55 -19.52 -5.35
CA GLU A 50 -12.44 -20.47 -5.44
C GLU A 50 -11.10 -19.74 -5.31
N ARG A 51 -10.88 -18.63 -6.02
CA ARG A 51 -9.65 -17.84 -5.85
C ARG A 51 -9.37 -17.41 -4.40
N PHE A 52 -10.41 -17.17 -3.59
CA PHE A 52 -10.24 -16.86 -2.18
C PHE A 52 -10.02 -18.12 -1.32
N ALA A 53 -10.74 -19.21 -1.60
CA ALA A 53 -10.78 -20.40 -0.77
C ALA A 53 -9.69 -21.45 -1.10
N THR A 54 -9.17 -21.46 -2.33
CA THR A 54 -8.27 -22.50 -2.86
C THR A 54 -7.00 -21.90 -3.47
N ASP A 55 -5.92 -22.67 -3.49
CA ASP A 55 -4.64 -22.28 -4.12
C ASP A 55 -4.57 -22.65 -5.60
N THR A 56 -5.67 -22.47 -6.34
CA THR A 56 -5.78 -22.88 -7.76
C THR A 56 -4.76 -22.14 -8.66
N PHE A 57 -4.14 -21.06 -8.17
CA PHE A 57 -3.20 -20.23 -8.93
C PHE A 57 -1.73 -20.37 -8.50
N SER A 58 -1.39 -21.33 -7.61
CA SER A 58 -0.01 -21.54 -7.13
C SER A 58 0.65 -20.25 -6.60
N ARG A 59 -0.14 -19.44 -5.89
CA ARG A 59 0.28 -18.15 -5.31
C ARG A 59 0.03 -18.13 -3.80
N SER A 60 0.02 -19.31 -3.18
CA SER A 60 -0.07 -19.42 -1.74
C SER A 60 1.10 -18.72 -1.08
N GLN A 61 0.75 -17.94 -0.07
CA GLN A 61 1.67 -17.18 0.77
C GLN A 61 1.17 -17.31 2.21
N PRO A 62 2.05 -17.28 3.21
CA PRO A 62 1.68 -17.46 4.60
C PRO A 62 0.67 -16.39 5.06
N PHE A 63 -0.11 -16.69 6.10
CA PHE A 63 -1.13 -15.75 6.60
C PHE A 63 -0.55 -14.39 7.03
N TRP A 64 0.73 -14.35 7.42
CA TRP A 64 1.44 -13.12 7.82
C TRP A 64 1.98 -12.29 6.64
N TYR A 65 1.78 -12.75 5.40
CA TYR A 65 2.34 -12.12 4.18
C TYR A 65 2.07 -10.62 4.07
N TYR A 66 0.80 -10.20 4.20
CA TYR A 66 0.45 -8.77 4.09
C TYR A 66 0.94 -7.93 5.28
N TRP A 67 1.12 -8.54 6.45
CA TRP A 67 1.73 -7.87 7.59
C TRP A 67 3.19 -7.57 7.33
N ALA A 68 3.94 -8.52 6.77
CA ALA A 68 5.33 -8.30 6.34
C ALA A 68 5.42 -7.21 5.26
N ILE A 69 4.53 -7.23 4.26
CA ILE A 69 4.47 -6.19 3.22
C ILE A 69 4.18 -4.82 3.82
N LEU A 70 3.22 -4.69 4.73
CA LEU A 70 2.94 -3.40 5.37
C LEU A 70 4.09 -2.91 6.24
N LEU A 71 4.72 -3.82 7.00
CA LEU A 71 5.86 -3.47 7.85
C LEU A 71 7.04 -2.95 7.03
N ALA A 72 7.33 -3.56 5.88
CA ALA A 72 8.43 -3.15 5.01
C ALA A 72 8.05 -1.96 4.11
N GLY A 73 6.91 -2.05 3.41
CA GLY A 73 6.50 -1.10 2.36
C GLY A 73 5.88 0.19 2.90
N ALA A 74 5.36 0.18 4.13
CA ALA A 74 4.83 1.38 4.78
C ALA A 74 5.66 1.83 5.98
N PHE A 75 6.89 1.32 6.16
CA PHE A 75 7.82 1.90 7.11
C PHE A 75 8.17 3.35 6.73
N PRO A 76 8.32 4.28 7.70
CA PRO A 76 8.05 4.15 9.13
C PRO A 76 6.61 4.49 9.52
N TRP A 77 5.76 4.82 8.54
CA TRP A 77 4.41 5.37 8.72
C TRP A 77 3.43 4.39 9.37
N PHE A 78 3.55 3.10 9.09
CA PHE A 78 2.75 2.08 9.76
C PHE A 78 3.01 2.05 11.28
N PHE A 79 4.26 2.26 11.70
CA PHE A 79 4.63 2.31 13.11
C PHE A 79 4.09 3.56 13.82
N LEU A 80 3.94 4.69 13.11
CA LEU A 80 3.23 5.85 13.65
C LEU A 80 1.78 5.51 13.92
N LEU A 81 1.10 4.90 12.96
CA LEU A 81 -0.28 4.50 13.15
C LEU A 81 -0.40 3.54 14.34
N LEU A 82 0.44 2.49 14.40
CA LEU A 82 0.53 1.54 15.52
C LEU A 82 0.67 2.21 16.90
N ARG A 83 1.43 3.30 16.99
CA ARG A 83 1.60 4.04 18.26
C ARG A 83 0.28 4.57 18.82
N ALA A 84 -0.68 4.88 17.95
CA ALA A 84 -2.01 5.38 18.32
C ALA A 84 -3.09 4.27 18.39
N TRP A 85 -2.71 3.00 18.27
CA TRP A 85 -3.64 1.86 18.39
C TRP A 85 -4.50 1.96 19.66
N LYS A 86 -3.87 2.07 20.83
CA LYS A 86 -4.58 2.13 22.12
C LYS A 86 -5.56 3.30 22.20
N GLU A 87 -5.26 4.43 21.56
CA GLU A 87 -6.16 5.59 21.55
C GLU A 87 -7.40 5.32 20.71
N ALA A 88 -7.22 4.72 19.53
CA ALA A 88 -8.31 4.34 18.64
C ALA A 88 -9.33 3.40 19.32
N TRP A 89 -8.84 2.42 20.09
CA TRP A 89 -9.70 1.47 20.81
C TRP A 89 -10.38 2.06 22.04
N LYS A 90 -9.78 3.06 22.70
CA LYS A 90 -10.41 3.75 23.85
C LYS A 90 -11.56 4.66 23.43
N LYS A 91 -11.51 5.22 22.22
CA LYS A 91 -12.50 6.16 21.70
C LYS A 91 -13.06 5.64 20.36
N PRO A 92 -14.00 4.69 20.40
CA PRO A 92 -14.64 4.19 19.18
C PRO A 92 -15.39 5.34 18.46
N ALA A 93 -15.53 5.22 17.14
CA ALA A 93 -16.17 6.20 16.27
C ALA A 93 -15.43 7.56 16.14
N THR A 94 -14.11 7.57 16.33
CA THR A 94 -13.24 8.71 15.97
C THR A 94 -12.64 8.54 14.56
N PRO A 95 -12.19 9.61 13.89
CA PRO A 95 -11.48 9.50 12.61
C PRO A 95 -10.31 8.50 12.64
N LEU A 96 -9.54 8.49 13.73
CA LEU A 96 -8.46 7.52 13.94
C LEU A 96 -8.98 6.08 14.05
N ALA A 97 -10.11 5.84 14.71
CA ALA A 97 -10.71 4.51 14.74
C ALA A 97 -11.15 4.07 13.33
N TYR A 98 -11.68 4.99 12.52
CA TYR A 98 -12.06 4.67 11.13
C TYR A 98 -10.87 4.36 10.23
N THR A 99 -9.73 5.04 10.38
CA THR A 99 -8.50 4.69 9.62
C THR A 99 -7.98 3.32 10.00
N TRP A 100 -8.06 2.94 11.29
CA TRP A 100 -7.75 1.58 11.72
C TRP A 100 -8.67 0.54 11.13
N ILE A 101 -9.98 0.79 11.10
CA ILE A 101 -10.95 -0.12 10.47
C ILE A 101 -10.65 -0.25 8.97
N TRP A 102 -10.38 0.86 8.29
CA TRP A 102 -9.99 0.89 6.87
C TRP A 102 -8.74 0.04 6.63
N VAL A 103 -7.74 0.12 7.50
CA VAL A 103 -6.49 -0.66 7.34
C VAL A 103 -6.70 -2.13 7.69
N MET A 104 -7.32 -2.42 8.84
CA MET A 104 -7.38 -3.77 9.41
C MET A 104 -8.30 -4.70 8.65
N ILE A 105 -9.46 -4.21 8.18
CA ILE A 105 -10.43 -5.08 7.50
C ILE A 105 -9.83 -5.71 6.23
N PRO A 106 -9.27 -4.94 5.26
CA PRO A 106 -8.66 -5.53 4.07
C PRO A 106 -7.43 -6.37 4.40
N VAL A 107 -6.58 -5.96 5.36
CA VAL A 107 -5.41 -6.76 5.76
C VAL A 107 -5.85 -8.13 6.26
N LEU A 108 -6.79 -8.17 7.21
CA LEU A 108 -7.27 -9.43 7.77
C LEU A 108 -7.97 -10.27 6.70
N PHE A 109 -8.86 -9.66 5.91
CA PHE A 109 -9.58 -10.35 4.85
C PHE A 109 -8.63 -11.00 3.83
N PHE A 110 -7.68 -10.25 3.26
CA PHE A 110 -6.75 -10.80 2.27
C PHE A 110 -5.70 -11.72 2.90
N SER A 111 -5.36 -11.57 4.18
CA SER A 111 -4.48 -12.51 4.89
C SER A 111 -5.10 -13.90 4.99
N LEU A 112 -6.42 -14.00 5.03
CA LEU A 112 -7.17 -15.27 5.03
C LEU A 112 -7.33 -15.88 3.63
N SER A 113 -7.12 -15.11 2.55
CA SER A 113 -7.20 -15.61 1.18
C SER A 113 -6.12 -16.66 0.89
N ALA A 114 -6.48 -17.77 0.26
CA ALA A 114 -5.54 -18.81 -0.17
C ALA A 114 -4.56 -18.27 -1.22
N SER A 115 -5.06 -17.63 -2.28
CA SER A 115 -4.23 -16.94 -3.28
C SER A 115 -3.94 -15.50 -2.86
N LYS A 116 -2.65 -15.10 -2.82
CA LYS A 116 -2.24 -13.74 -2.44
C LYS A 116 -1.44 -13.05 -3.54
N LEU A 117 -1.86 -11.85 -3.91
CA LEU A 117 -1.10 -10.94 -4.78
C LEU A 117 -0.70 -9.71 -3.98
N VAL A 118 0.56 -9.24 -4.13
CA VAL A 118 1.08 -8.04 -3.43
C VAL A 118 0.11 -6.87 -3.55
N LEU A 119 -0.44 -6.63 -4.75
CA LEU A 119 -1.29 -5.49 -5.05
C LEU A 119 -2.68 -5.55 -4.40
N TYR A 120 -3.11 -6.66 -3.80
CA TYR A 120 -4.40 -6.71 -3.10
C TYR A 120 -4.46 -5.78 -1.88
N ILE A 121 -3.30 -5.42 -1.32
CA ILE A 121 -3.23 -4.55 -0.16
C ILE A 121 -3.19 -3.04 -0.50
N LEU A 122 -3.11 -2.68 -1.78
CA LEU A 122 -3.07 -1.27 -2.21
C LEU A 122 -4.19 -0.39 -1.62
N PRO A 123 -5.46 -0.85 -1.51
CA PRO A 123 -6.55 -0.06 -0.94
C PRO A 123 -6.36 0.36 0.53
N VAL A 124 -5.39 -0.22 1.23
CA VAL A 124 -5.05 0.11 2.63
C VAL A 124 -4.24 1.40 2.73
N ILE A 125 -3.46 1.73 1.69
CA ILE A 125 -2.48 2.82 1.73
C ILE A 125 -3.10 4.19 2.06
N PRO A 126 -4.26 4.60 1.49
CA PRO A 126 -4.89 5.89 1.86
C PRO A 126 -5.29 5.97 3.33
N GLY A 127 -5.91 4.92 3.87
CA GLY A 127 -6.31 4.86 5.28
C GLY A 127 -5.10 4.93 6.22
N LEU A 128 -4.02 4.22 5.85
CA LEU A 128 -2.74 4.27 6.56
C LEU A 128 -2.15 5.67 6.54
N ALA A 129 -2.07 6.31 5.37
CA ALA A 129 -1.48 7.65 5.21
C ALA A 129 -2.22 8.70 6.04
N ILE A 130 -3.56 8.73 5.96
CA ILE A 130 -4.39 9.66 6.74
C ILE A 130 -4.18 9.44 8.24
N GLY A 131 -4.21 8.19 8.69
CA GLY A 131 -3.99 7.85 10.10
C GLY A 131 -2.59 8.22 10.60
N ALA A 132 -1.55 7.90 9.81
CA ALA A 132 -0.17 8.19 10.16
C ALA A 132 0.11 9.71 10.23
N ILE A 133 -0.46 10.50 9.30
CA ILE A 133 -0.33 11.97 9.30
C ILE A 133 -1.03 12.57 10.52
N TRP A 134 -2.20 12.06 10.89
CA TRP A 134 -2.89 12.50 12.10
C TRP A 134 -2.01 12.29 13.34
N VAL A 135 -1.39 11.10 13.47
CA VAL A 135 -0.45 10.85 14.59
C VAL A 135 0.78 11.75 14.51
N TRP A 136 1.33 11.94 13.30
CA TRP A 136 2.51 12.76 13.04
C TRP A 136 2.37 14.21 13.51
N ASP A 137 1.23 14.85 13.22
CA ASP A 137 0.99 16.25 13.59
C ASP A 137 0.85 16.45 15.11
N ASN A 138 0.46 15.40 15.82
CA ASN A 138 0.35 15.39 17.29
C ASN A 138 1.66 15.02 18.01
N LEU A 139 2.75 14.71 17.31
CA LEU A 139 4.03 14.41 17.93
C LEU A 139 4.75 15.66 18.45
N SER A 140 5.52 15.51 19.53
CA SER A 140 6.44 16.57 19.97
C SER A 140 7.60 16.74 18.99
N GLN A 141 8.23 17.93 18.97
CA GLN A 141 9.36 18.18 18.07
C GLN A 141 10.51 17.17 18.23
N ASN A 142 10.81 16.73 19.46
CA ASN A 142 11.85 15.71 19.71
C ASN A 142 11.48 14.36 19.11
N GLN A 143 10.21 13.97 19.18
CA GLN A 143 9.71 12.74 18.56
C GLN A 143 9.76 12.84 17.04
N GLN A 144 9.37 13.98 16.47
CA GLN A 144 9.46 14.23 15.04
C GLN A 144 10.91 14.12 14.53
N ARG A 145 11.88 14.73 15.23
CA ARG A 145 13.31 14.61 14.89
C ARG A 145 13.83 13.18 14.96
N THR A 146 13.42 12.42 15.97
CA THR A 146 13.82 11.02 16.11
C THR A 146 13.27 10.19 14.95
N TRP A 147 12.03 10.46 14.56
CA TRP A 147 11.38 9.77 13.44
C TRP A 147 11.98 10.13 12.09
N GLU A 148 12.28 11.40 11.85
CA GLU A 148 12.96 11.87 10.64
C GLU A 148 14.30 11.13 10.45
N LYS A 149 15.09 11.00 11.53
CA LYS A 149 16.35 10.23 11.50
C LYS A 149 16.12 8.76 11.16
N ALA A 150 15.12 8.13 11.79
CA ALA A 150 14.79 6.73 11.52
C ALA A 150 14.34 6.53 10.06
N GLN A 151 13.52 7.45 9.53
CA GLN A 151 13.07 7.43 8.14
C GLN A 151 14.24 7.58 7.16
N LEU A 152 15.10 8.59 7.39
CA LEU A 152 16.27 8.80 6.55
C LEU A 152 17.20 7.59 6.59
N GLY A 153 17.47 7.06 7.80
CA GLY A 153 18.28 5.86 7.98
C GLY A 153 17.71 4.67 7.21
N PHE A 154 16.39 4.47 7.24
CA PHE A 154 15.73 3.42 6.47
C PHE A 154 15.82 3.63 4.96
N HIS A 155 15.57 4.84 4.46
CA HIS A 155 15.74 5.12 3.03
C HIS A 155 17.18 4.86 2.57
N LEU A 156 18.17 5.33 3.33
CA LEU A 156 19.58 5.12 3.02
C LEU A 156 19.98 3.64 3.12
N LEU A 157 19.41 2.89 4.07
CA LEU A 157 19.60 1.44 4.18
C LEU A 157 19.03 0.72 2.96
N LEU A 158 17.83 1.07 2.49
CA LEU A 158 17.27 0.49 1.29
C LEU A 158 18.03 0.90 0.03
N LEU A 159 18.52 2.14 -0.05
CA LEU A 159 19.32 2.58 -1.19
C LEU A 159 20.70 1.91 -1.20
N SER A 160 21.29 1.64 -0.04
CA SER A 160 22.59 0.97 0.05
C SER A 160 22.53 -0.49 -0.39
N THR A 161 21.35 -1.15 -0.37
CA THR A 161 21.24 -2.51 -0.91
C THR A 161 21.62 -2.56 -2.38
N PHE A 162 21.33 -1.51 -3.16
CA PHE A 162 21.73 -1.45 -4.59
C PHE A 162 23.25 -1.42 -4.79
N LEU A 163 24.02 -0.97 -3.80
CA LEU A 163 25.49 -1.03 -3.85
C LEU A 163 25.99 -2.46 -3.66
N VAL A 164 25.27 -3.28 -2.91
CA VAL A 164 25.65 -4.66 -2.59
C VAL A 164 25.12 -5.65 -3.64
N LEU A 165 23.94 -5.38 -4.22
CA LEU A 165 23.25 -6.29 -5.13
C LEU A 165 24.10 -6.81 -6.31
N PRO A 166 24.92 -5.99 -7.01
CA PRO A 166 25.77 -6.48 -8.10
C PRO A 166 26.83 -7.50 -7.67
N PHE A 167 27.16 -7.58 -6.37
CA PHE A 167 28.09 -8.57 -5.83
C PHE A 167 27.40 -9.86 -5.37
N VAL A 168 26.06 -9.86 -5.33
CA VAL A 168 25.25 -11.01 -4.89
C VAL A 168 24.63 -11.73 -6.08
N GLU A 169 24.24 -10.99 -7.12
CA GLU A 169 23.65 -11.54 -8.35
C GLU A 169 24.48 -11.13 -9.57
N ASP A 170 25.34 -12.02 -10.06
CA ASP A 170 26.28 -11.75 -11.16
C ASP A 170 25.59 -11.36 -12.47
N ARG A 171 24.34 -11.77 -12.65
CA ARG A 171 23.56 -11.47 -13.86
C ARG A 171 22.95 -10.07 -13.83
N LEU A 172 22.99 -9.37 -12.69
CA LEU A 172 22.29 -8.12 -12.48
C LEU A 172 23.00 -6.95 -13.19
N ILE A 173 22.28 -6.23 -14.02
CA ILE A 173 22.78 -5.08 -14.76
C ILE A 173 22.13 -3.79 -14.24
N LEU A 174 22.93 -2.94 -13.60
CA LEU A 174 22.55 -1.58 -13.20
C LEU A 174 23.32 -0.57 -14.05
N ASN A 175 22.65 -0.02 -15.07
CA ASN A 175 23.28 0.89 -16.03
C ASN A 175 23.56 2.30 -15.46
N GLY A 176 24.29 3.13 -16.20
CA GLY A 176 24.62 4.49 -15.76
C GLY A 176 23.41 5.38 -15.48
N LYS A 177 22.29 5.19 -16.19
CA LYS A 177 21.03 5.93 -15.95
C LYS A 177 20.43 5.57 -14.59
N PHE A 178 20.44 4.29 -14.23
CA PHE A 178 20.01 3.84 -12.90
C PHE A 178 20.85 4.53 -11.81
N TRP A 179 22.18 4.47 -11.92
CA TRP A 179 23.08 5.09 -10.94
C TRP A 179 22.95 6.61 -10.87
N PHE A 180 22.72 7.27 -12.00
CA PHE A 180 22.47 8.72 -12.04
C PHE A 180 21.23 9.09 -11.20
N ILE A 181 20.12 8.38 -11.38
CA ILE A 181 18.90 8.60 -10.59
C ILE A 181 19.10 8.23 -9.12
N TRP A 182 19.83 7.15 -8.84
CA TRP A 182 20.19 6.76 -7.47
C TRP A 182 20.98 7.87 -6.75
N VAL A 183 21.99 8.46 -7.41
CA VAL A 183 22.81 9.55 -6.86
C VAL A 183 21.95 10.80 -6.62
N ILE A 184 21.11 11.20 -7.57
CA ILE A 184 20.21 12.34 -7.40
C ILE A 184 19.26 12.11 -6.22
N THR A 185 18.62 10.94 -6.16
CA THR A 185 17.67 10.61 -5.09
C THR A 185 18.35 10.66 -3.73
N THR A 186 19.52 10.03 -3.61
CA THR A 186 20.28 9.99 -2.35
C THR A 186 20.73 11.40 -1.93
N THR A 187 21.21 12.20 -2.89
CA THR A 187 21.64 13.58 -2.63
C THR A 187 20.47 14.43 -2.15
N PHE A 188 19.33 14.38 -2.84
CA PHE A 188 18.13 15.12 -2.43
C PHE A 188 17.65 14.72 -1.03
N LEU A 189 17.65 13.43 -0.69
CA LEU A 189 17.26 12.97 0.64
C LEU A 189 18.15 13.54 1.74
N ILE A 190 19.47 13.57 1.51
CA ILE A 190 20.44 14.16 2.43
C ILE A 190 20.24 15.68 2.52
N THR A 191 20.05 16.36 1.39
CA THR A 191 19.82 17.82 1.36
C THR A 191 18.54 18.20 2.10
N ILE A 192 17.44 17.46 1.94
CA ILE A 192 16.18 17.72 2.66
C ILE A 192 16.41 17.68 4.18
N PHE A 193 17.22 16.74 4.66
CA PHE A 193 17.53 16.60 6.09
C PHE A 193 18.28 17.81 6.67
N PHE A 194 19.21 18.40 5.90
CA PHE A 194 19.96 19.59 6.30
C PHE A 194 19.30 20.93 5.89
N SER A 195 18.20 20.87 5.14
CA SER A 195 17.53 22.07 4.63
C SER A 195 16.90 22.92 5.74
N GLY A 196 16.49 24.15 5.41
CA GLY A 196 15.68 25.01 6.28
C GLY A 196 14.17 24.70 6.29
N ILE A 197 13.72 23.63 5.62
CA ILE A 197 12.30 23.26 5.54
C ILE A 197 11.74 22.99 6.94
N ARG A 198 10.45 23.23 7.17
CA ARG A 198 9.81 22.93 8.45
C ARG A 198 9.92 21.45 8.77
N LEU A 199 10.30 21.12 10.02
CA LEU A 199 10.47 19.74 10.49
C LEU A 199 9.26 18.83 10.18
N LYS A 200 8.05 19.41 10.23
CA LYS A 200 6.80 18.71 9.96
C LYS A 200 6.66 18.22 8.51
N ASP A 201 7.27 18.95 7.57
CA ASP A 201 7.11 18.72 6.14
C ASP A 201 8.20 17.80 5.56
N ARG A 202 9.41 17.81 6.15
CA ARG A 202 10.57 17.07 5.63
C ARG A 202 10.32 15.55 5.49
N PRO A 203 9.66 14.86 6.43
CA PRO A 203 9.42 13.44 6.28
C PRO A 203 8.45 13.13 5.13
N VAL A 204 7.46 13.99 4.89
CA VAL A 204 6.55 13.83 3.74
C VAL A 204 7.30 14.02 2.44
N ILE A 205 8.10 15.08 2.33
CA ILE A 205 8.88 15.39 1.12
C ILE A 205 9.92 14.28 0.87
N SER A 206 10.63 13.82 1.89
CA SER A 206 11.62 12.74 1.74
C SER A 206 10.98 11.40 1.36
N ALA A 207 9.81 11.05 1.89
CA ALA A 207 9.08 9.85 1.47
C ALA A 207 8.64 9.96 -0.01
N PHE A 208 8.18 11.13 -0.44
CA PHE A 208 7.87 11.40 -1.85
C PHE A 208 9.11 11.29 -2.74
N THR A 209 10.21 11.95 -2.38
CA THR A 209 11.48 11.89 -3.12
C THR A 209 11.99 10.46 -3.23
N PHE A 210 11.98 9.70 -2.13
CA PHE A 210 12.39 8.30 -2.13
C PHE A 210 11.52 7.45 -3.05
N THR A 211 10.19 7.58 -2.94
CA THR A 211 9.24 6.81 -3.75
C THR A 211 9.37 7.14 -5.24
N MET A 212 9.50 8.42 -5.59
CA MET A 212 9.68 8.84 -6.98
C MET A 212 11.03 8.39 -7.54
N GLY A 213 12.10 8.48 -6.75
CA GLY A 213 13.42 7.96 -7.11
C GLY A 213 13.37 6.45 -7.39
N LEU A 214 12.76 5.67 -6.49
CA LEU A 214 12.54 4.24 -6.68
C LEU A 214 11.70 3.94 -7.94
N LEU A 215 10.62 4.68 -8.16
CA LEU A 215 9.76 4.48 -9.32
C LEU A 215 10.54 4.70 -10.63
N VAL A 216 11.31 5.79 -10.73
CA VAL A 216 12.11 6.07 -11.93
C VAL A 216 13.25 5.06 -12.08
N MET A 217 13.93 4.69 -10.99
CA MET A 217 14.94 3.63 -11.01
C MET A 217 14.36 2.28 -11.47
N SER A 218 13.14 1.95 -11.05
CA SER A 218 12.48 0.68 -11.40
C SER A 218 12.33 0.52 -12.91
N THR A 219 12.02 1.60 -13.64
CA THR A 219 11.93 1.59 -15.11
C THR A 219 13.24 1.13 -15.74
N TYR A 220 14.38 1.67 -15.28
CA TYR A 220 15.69 1.27 -15.80
C TYR A 220 16.06 -0.14 -15.35
N PHE A 221 15.80 -0.49 -14.08
CA PHE A 221 16.02 -1.82 -13.54
C PHE A 221 15.32 -2.90 -14.37
N PHE A 222 14.00 -2.80 -14.56
CA PHE A 222 13.23 -3.78 -15.32
C PHE A 222 13.59 -3.81 -16.80
N SER A 223 13.97 -2.66 -17.39
CA SER A 223 14.37 -2.62 -18.80
C SER A 223 15.65 -3.41 -19.09
N GLN A 224 16.59 -3.43 -18.15
CA GLN A 224 17.92 -4.03 -18.31
C GLN A 224 18.00 -5.47 -17.79
N ASN A 225 17.02 -5.91 -16.99
CA ASN A 225 17.05 -7.21 -16.31
C ASN A 225 15.83 -8.09 -16.70
N PRO A 226 15.61 -8.39 -17.99
CA PRO A 226 14.45 -9.17 -18.43
C PRO A 226 14.49 -10.61 -17.89
N GLY A 227 13.37 -11.06 -17.35
CA GLY A 227 13.17 -12.37 -16.73
C GLY A 227 13.88 -12.62 -15.41
N MET A 228 14.48 -11.60 -14.79
CA MET A 228 14.87 -11.66 -13.36
C MET A 228 13.68 -11.47 -12.41
N THR A 229 12.61 -10.90 -12.93
CA THR A 229 11.35 -10.68 -12.22
C THR A 229 10.22 -11.21 -13.08
N ASN A 230 9.01 -11.35 -12.52
CA ASN A 230 7.81 -11.66 -13.28
C ASN A 230 7.51 -10.55 -14.31
N ASP A 231 8.16 -10.62 -15.47
CA ASP A 231 7.94 -9.73 -16.60
C ASP A 231 6.92 -10.33 -17.57
N THR A 232 6.25 -9.46 -18.33
CA THR A 232 5.27 -9.87 -19.33
C THR A 232 5.90 -10.15 -20.70
N ARG A 233 7.21 -9.90 -20.88
CA ARG A 233 7.87 -10.01 -22.19
C ARG A 233 7.98 -11.46 -22.62
N ARG A 234 8.17 -12.40 -21.68
CA ARG A 234 8.25 -13.83 -21.98
C ARG A 234 6.90 -14.56 -21.99
N VAL A 235 5.77 -13.85 -21.86
CA VAL A 235 4.44 -14.50 -21.85
C VAL A 235 4.01 -14.94 -23.26
N ALA A 236 4.60 -14.37 -24.31
CA ALA A 236 4.34 -14.74 -25.70
C ALA A 236 5.35 -15.76 -26.29
N GLU A 237 6.33 -16.22 -25.50
CA GLU A 237 7.36 -17.17 -25.94
C GLU A 237 7.02 -18.64 -25.61
N TRP A 238 5.75 -18.92 -25.30
CA TRP A 238 5.23 -20.27 -24.99
C TRP A 238 4.47 -20.84 -26.18
#